data_AF-A0A9E2PX34-F1
#
_entry.id   AF-A0A9E2PX34-F1
#
_cell.length_a   1.000
_cell.length_b   1.000
_cell.length_c   1.000
_cell.angle_alpha   90.00
_cell.angle_beta   90.00
_cell.angle_gamma   90.00
#
_symmetry.space_group_name_H-M   'P 1'
#
loop_
_entity.id
_entity.type
_entity.pdbx_description
1 polymer ?
#
loop_
_entity_poly.entity_id
_entity_poly.type
_entity_poly.pdbx_seq_one_letter_code
_entity_poly.pdbx_strand_id
1 'polypeptide(L)'
;MTEFKMSLIYDCGKCKARNFLDPYSYWEYKGNFKCGGCDALYYSEWENGQRVVEPEAPKGDKFILPGYVETEDLKPLSGPGKTSDPPFANVTFVGKPKNCVTSARGKLVACTQLTPEDLDGSAWKRITAQRKYGKSW
;
A
#
# COMPACT_ATOMS: atom_id res chain seq x y z
N MET A 1 16.59 3.12 32.07
CA MET A 1 15.22 3.24 31.57
C MET A 1 15.33 3.40 30.07
N THR A 2 14.98 2.36 29.31
CA THR A 2 15.03 2.41 27.84
C THR A 2 13.92 3.35 27.41
N GLU A 3 14.29 4.48 26.81
CA GLU A 3 13.35 5.46 26.26
C GLU A 3 12.53 4.74 25.18
N PHE A 4 11.22 4.58 25.40
CA PHE A 4 10.31 4.02 24.40
C PHE A 4 10.20 5.02 23.25
N LYS A 5 11.08 4.92 22.27
CA LYS A 5 10.97 5.70 21.03
C LYS A 5 9.73 5.21 20.30
N MET A 6 8.77 6.11 20.07
CA MET A 6 7.55 5.82 19.31
C MET A 6 7.91 5.13 17.99
N SER A 7 7.40 3.91 17.81
CA SER A 7 7.64 3.08 16.64
C SER A 7 6.98 3.71 15.41
N LEU A 8 7.74 3.87 14.33
CA LEU A 8 7.25 4.19 12.97
C LEU A 8 6.38 5.46 12.83
N ILE A 9 6.53 6.42 13.73
CA ILE A 9 5.90 7.75 13.61
C ILE A 9 6.99 8.81 13.69
N TYR A 10 6.95 9.80 12.80
CA TYR A 10 7.85 10.94 12.82
C TYR A 10 7.10 12.26 12.67
N ASP A 11 7.14 13.08 13.72
CA ASP A 11 6.68 14.46 13.69
C ASP A 11 7.78 15.35 13.09
N CYS A 12 7.48 15.98 11.95
CA CYS A 12 8.45 16.80 11.23
C CYS A 12 8.71 18.12 11.96
N GLY A 13 9.95 18.39 12.35
CA GLY A 13 10.31 19.64 13.04
C GLY A 13 10.10 20.93 12.20
N LYS A 14 9.98 20.83 10.87
CA LYS A 14 9.81 21.99 9.98
C LYS A 14 8.34 22.39 9.77
N CYS A 15 7.49 21.43 9.46
CA CYS A 15 6.07 21.68 9.13
C CYS A 15 5.09 21.10 10.13
N LYS A 16 5.59 20.42 11.17
CA LYS A 16 4.80 19.74 12.21
C LYS A 16 3.82 18.70 11.70
N ALA A 17 3.93 18.31 10.43
CA ALA A 17 3.16 17.20 9.90
C ALA A 17 3.67 15.90 10.52
N ARG A 18 2.73 15.05 10.95
CA ARG A 18 3.03 13.72 11.45
C ARG A 18 3.07 12.75 10.28
N ASN A 19 4.22 12.12 10.11
CA ASN A 19 4.48 11.13 9.07
C ASN A 19 4.36 9.75 9.70
N PHE A 20 3.41 8.96 9.22
CA PHE A 20 3.24 7.57 9.59
C PHE A 20 4.02 6.73 8.59
N LEU A 21 5.06 6.09 9.10
CA LEU A 21 5.93 5.23 8.33
C LEU A 21 5.31 3.83 8.31
N ASP A 22 5.10 3.32 7.12
CA ASP A 22 4.47 2.02 6.91
C ASP A 22 5.35 0.89 7.48
N PRO A 23 4.84 0.00 8.34
CA PRO A 23 5.62 -1.13 8.85
C PRO A 23 6.19 -2.02 7.74
N TYR A 24 5.50 -2.22 6.62
CA TYR A 24 6.01 -3.08 5.55
C TYR A 24 7.28 -2.52 4.90
N SER A 25 7.39 -1.20 4.76
CA SER A 25 8.54 -0.53 4.15
C SER A 25 9.62 -0.13 5.15
N TYR A 26 9.25 0.12 6.41
CA TYR A 26 10.12 0.72 7.42
C TYR A 26 10.50 -0.21 8.59
N TRP A 27 10.13 -1.50 8.58
CA TRP A 27 10.47 -2.46 9.65
C TRP A 27 11.98 -2.63 9.85
N GLU A 28 12.72 -2.80 8.75
CA GLU A 28 14.19 -2.91 8.68
C GLU A 28 14.68 -1.95 7.60
N TYR A 29 14.74 -0.65 7.92
CA TYR A 29 14.97 0.40 6.93
C TYR A 29 16.16 1.27 7.27
N LYS A 30 16.99 1.53 6.27
CA LYS A 30 18.16 2.42 6.34
C LYS A 30 18.22 3.25 5.07
N GLY A 31 17.92 4.53 5.18
CA GLY A 31 17.91 5.43 4.03
C GLY A 31 17.20 6.73 4.28
N ASN A 32 16.94 7.49 3.21
CA ASN A 32 16.21 8.74 3.32
C ASN A 32 14.71 8.53 3.15
N PHE A 33 13.91 9.22 3.95
CA PHE A 33 12.49 9.40 3.68
C PHE A 33 12.19 10.87 3.43
N LYS A 34 11.12 11.10 2.66
CA LYS A 34 10.66 12.44 2.32
C LYS A 34 9.41 12.75 3.14
N CYS A 35 9.40 13.87 3.85
CA CYS A 35 8.22 14.33 4.57
C CYS A 35 7.10 14.69 3.59
N GLY A 36 5.92 14.08 3.72
CA GLY A 36 4.79 14.36 2.83
C GLY A 36 4.11 15.73 3.05
N GLY A 37 4.54 16.47 4.09
CA GLY A 37 4.04 17.81 4.38
C GLY A 37 4.83 18.93 3.71
N CYS A 38 6.16 18.93 3.83
CA CYS A 38 7.04 20.00 3.34
C CYS A 38 8.15 19.54 2.39
N ASP A 39 8.08 18.29 1.94
CA ASP A 39 9.05 17.69 1.01
C ASP A 39 10.49 17.62 1.51
N ALA A 40 10.74 17.91 2.79
CA ALA A 40 12.05 17.79 3.40
C ALA A 40 12.51 16.33 3.44
N LEU A 41 13.76 16.10 3.05
CA LEU A 41 14.42 14.80 3.12
C LEU A 41 15.12 14.63 4.47
N TYR A 42 14.95 13.46 5.06
CA TYR A 42 15.56 13.07 6.32
C TYR A 42 16.19 11.69 6.19
N TYR A 43 17.38 11.52 6.73
CA TYR A 43 18.01 10.20 6.84
C TYR A 43 17.61 9.54 8.15
N SER A 44 17.29 8.26 8.13
CA SER A 44 16.90 7.54 9.34
C SER A 44 17.07 6.04 9.22
N GLU A 45 17.25 5.42 10.38
CA GLU A 45 17.50 3.98 10.52
C GLU A 45 16.47 3.40 11.50
N TRP A 46 15.79 2.33 11.06
CA TRP A 46 14.90 1.52 11.87
C TRP A 46 15.32 0.07 11.85
N GLU A 47 15.31 -0.53 13.04
CA GLU A 47 15.52 -1.95 13.27
C GLU A 47 14.34 -2.47 14.11
N ASN A 48 13.70 -3.56 13.68
CA ASN A 48 12.49 -4.10 14.30
C ASN A 48 11.39 -3.05 14.54
N GLY A 49 11.23 -2.10 13.60
CA GLY A 49 10.26 -1.01 13.71
C GLY A 49 10.58 0.05 14.77
N GLN A 50 11.73 -0.05 15.44
CA GLN A 50 12.22 0.93 16.40
C GLN A 50 13.26 1.83 15.76
N ARG A 51 13.24 3.10 16.15
CA ARG A 51 14.16 4.11 15.64
C ARG A 51 15.54 3.91 16.28
N VAL A 52 16.56 3.66 15.45
CA VAL A 52 17.96 3.52 15.89
C VAL A 52 18.60 4.90 16.05
N VAL A 53 18.43 5.77 15.06
CA VAL A 53 18.96 7.15 15.06
C VAL A 53 17.84 8.17 14.94
N GLU A 54 18.00 9.33 15.58
CA GLU A 54 17.10 10.44 15.30
C GLU A 54 17.24 10.89 13.85
N PRO A 55 16.17 11.35 13.17
CA PRO A 55 16.28 11.69 11.76
C PRO A 55 17.27 12.84 11.52
N GLU A 56 18.26 12.58 10.68
CA GLU A 56 19.40 13.45 10.39
C GLU A 56 19.24 14.12 9.01
N ALA A 57 20.23 14.94 8.66
CA ALA A 57 20.40 15.42 7.29
C ALA A 57 20.48 14.25 6.29
N PRO A 58 19.91 14.41 5.09
CA PRO A 58 19.81 13.34 4.11
C PRO A 58 21.19 12.88 3.63
N LYS A 59 21.33 11.57 3.45
CA LYS A 59 22.51 10.91 2.85
C LYS A 59 22.14 10.51 1.42
N GLY A 60 22.09 11.50 0.53
CA GLY A 60 21.75 11.34 -0.89
C GLY A 60 20.28 11.61 -1.25
N ASP A 61 19.92 11.25 -2.48
CA ASP A 61 18.72 11.79 -3.14
C ASP A 61 17.60 10.75 -3.28
N LYS A 62 17.93 9.47 -3.11
CA LYS A 62 16.94 8.39 -3.13
C LYS A 62 16.13 8.42 -1.85
N PHE A 63 14.81 8.36 -1.97
CA PHE A 63 13.91 8.40 -0.82
C PHE A 63 12.73 7.46 -0.95
N ILE A 64 12.13 7.13 0.20
CA ILE A 64 10.81 6.48 0.29
C ILE A 64 9.81 7.48 0.87
N LEU A 65 8.55 7.36 0.49
CA LEU A 65 7.46 8.18 1.02
C LEU A 65 6.83 7.51 2.26
N PRO A 66 6.25 8.28 3.19
CA PRO A 66 5.46 7.75 4.29
C PRO A 66 4.19 7.06 3.76
N GLY A 67 3.63 6.12 4.52
CA GLY A 67 2.37 5.46 4.16
C GLY A 67 1.17 6.39 4.34
N TYR A 68 1.23 7.27 5.33
CA TYR A 68 0.18 8.26 5.61
C TYR A 68 0.79 9.50 6.26
N VAL A 69 0.16 10.66 6.07
CA VAL A 69 0.60 11.93 6.66
C VAL A 69 -0.62 12.70 7.13
N GLU A 70 -0.53 13.33 8.29
CA GLU A 70 -1.53 14.28 8.78
C GLU A 70 -0.89 15.60 9.21
N THR A 71 -1.64 16.69 9.13
CA THR A 71 -1.25 17.99 9.70
C THR A 71 -1.40 17.99 11.22
N GLU A 72 -0.86 19.01 11.89
CA GLU A 72 -1.07 19.24 13.34
C GLU A 72 -2.57 19.29 13.69
N ASP A 73 -3.41 19.82 12.78
CA ASP A 73 -4.87 19.83 12.87
C ASP A 73 -5.57 18.49 12.57
N LEU A 74 -4.83 17.37 12.49
CA LEU A 74 -5.35 16.03 12.19
C LEU A 74 -6.04 15.90 10.81
N LYS A 75 -5.64 16.73 9.83
CA LYS A 75 -6.16 16.64 8.46
C LYS A 75 -5.25 15.73 7.61
N PRO A 76 -5.81 14.77 6.86
CA PRO A 76 -5.03 13.88 6.02
C PRO A 76 -4.36 14.66 4.88
N LEU A 77 -3.09 14.38 4.63
CA LEU A 77 -2.35 14.79 3.44
C LEU A 77 -2.12 13.58 2.56
N SER A 78 -2.85 13.51 1.46
CA SER A 78 -2.73 12.45 0.45
C SER A 78 -2.45 13.04 -0.92
N GLY A 79 -1.89 12.22 -1.82
CA GLY A 79 -1.67 12.56 -3.22
C GLY A 79 -0.27 12.18 -3.73
N PRO A 80 -0.07 12.26 -5.06
CA PRO A 80 1.19 11.90 -5.68
C PRO A 80 2.38 12.65 -5.07
N GLY A 81 3.42 11.92 -4.68
CA GLY A 81 4.66 12.50 -4.14
C GLY A 81 4.61 12.92 -2.67
N LYS A 82 3.47 12.73 -1.97
CA LYS A 82 3.32 12.98 -0.53
C LYS A 82 3.29 11.70 0.30
N THR A 83 2.56 10.71 -0.17
CA THR A 83 2.44 9.39 0.47
C THR A 83 2.78 8.31 -0.55
N SER A 84 3.30 7.19 -0.08
CA SER A 84 3.48 5.97 -0.88
C SER A 84 2.12 5.52 -1.41
N ASP A 85 2.12 4.93 -2.61
CA ASP A 85 0.93 4.28 -3.13
C ASP A 85 0.52 3.16 -2.17
N PRO A 86 -0.79 3.01 -1.90
CA PRO A 86 -1.23 1.95 -1.02
C PRO A 86 -0.81 0.59 -1.62
N PRO A 87 -0.38 -0.38 -0.79
CA PRO A 87 -0.06 -1.71 -1.27
C PRO A 87 -1.32 -2.36 -1.83
N PHE A 88 -1.48 -2.35 -3.15
CA PHE A 88 -2.57 -3.06 -3.79
C PHE A 88 -2.23 -4.55 -3.81
N ALA A 89 -3.14 -5.38 -3.29
CA ALA A 89 -3.16 -6.80 -3.63
C ALA A 89 -3.24 -6.88 -5.16
N ASN A 90 -2.16 -7.36 -5.80
CA ASN A 90 -1.92 -7.45 -7.24
C ASN A 90 -3.11 -6.95 -8.10
N VAL A 91 -2.96 -5.82 -8.80
CA VAL A 91 -4.03 -5.22 -9.62
C VAL A 91 -4.62 -6.15 -10.70
N THR A 92 -3.93 -7.25 -11.04
CA THR A 92 -4.45 -8.30 -11.94
C THR A 92 -5.18 -9.44 -11.22
N PHE A 93 -5.13 -9.48 -9.89
CA PHE A 93 -5.83 -10.46 -9.07
C PHE A 93 -7.29 -10.05 -8.90
N VAL A 94 -8.11 -10.46 -9.86
CA VAL A 94 -9.55 -10.12 -9.90
C VAL A 94 -10.37 -10.88 -8.84
N GLY A 95 -9.76 -11.82 -8.08
CA GLY A 95 -10.46 -12.70 -7.14
C GLY A 95 -11.55 -13.57 -7.79
N LYS A 96 -11.62 -13.60 -9.13
CA LYS A 96 -12.64 -14.31 -9.89
C LYS A 96 -12.27 -15.79 -9.99
N PRO A 97 -13.26 -16.69 -9.86
CA PRO A 97 -13.03 -18.10 -10.15
C PRO A 97 -12.48 -18.25 -11.57
N LYS A 98 -11.44 -19.08 -11.71
CA LYS A 98 -10.80 -19.38 -12.99
C LYS A 98 -11.30 -20.73 -13.50
N ASN A 99 -11.62 -20.80 -14.79
CA ASN A 99 -11.87 -22.08 -15.45
C ASN A 99 -10.53 -22.76 -15.70
N CYS A 100 -10.27 -23.81 -14.95
CA CYS A 100 -9.03 -24.58 -15.06
C CYS A 100 -9.29 -25.90 -15.80
N VAL A 101 -8.63 -26.08 -16.94
CA VAL A 101 -8.66 -27.33 -17.71
C VAL A 101 -7.58 -28.25 -17.15
N THR A 102 -7.96 -29.49 -16.83
CA THR A 102 -7.02 -30.54 -16.46
C THR A 102 -6.87 -31.55 -17.60
N SER A 103 -5.66 -32.07 -17.79
CA SER A 103 -5.38 -33.18 -18.70
C SER A 103 -6.09 -34.44 -18.23
N ALA A 104 -6.22 -35.44 -19.11
CA ALA A 104 -6.77 -36.75 -18.77
C ALA A 104 -6.03 -37.48 -17.62
N ARG A 105 -4.82 -37.03 -17.25
CA ARG A 105 -4.04 -37.52 -16.11
C ARG A 105 -4.14 -36.62 -14.86
N GLY A 106 -5.10 -35.69 -14.84
CA GLY A 106 -5.37 -34.79 -13.71
C GLY A 106 -4.42 -33.60 -13.55
N LYS A 107 -3.40 -33.44 -14.42
CA LYS A 107 -2.51 -32.27 -14.37
C LYS A 107 -3.17 -31.03 -14.94
N LEU A 108 -3.05 -29.90 -14.25
CA LEU A 108 -3.52 -28.58 -14.67
C LEU A 108 -2.81 -28.15 -15.96
N VAL A 109 -3.56 -27.80 -17.01
CA VAL A 109 -3.03 -27.44 -18.33
C VAL A 109 -3.13 -25.94 -18.57
N ALA A 110 -4.26 -25.33 -18.23
CA ALA A 110 -4.47 -23.89 -18.35
C ALA A 110 -5.60 -23.43 -17.42
N CYS A 111 -5.50 -22.22 -16.89
CA CYS A 111 -6.59 -21.56 -16.17
C CYS A 111 -6.90 -20.24 -16.85
N THR A 112 -8.09 -20.10 -17.42
CA THR A 112 -8.57 -18.87 -18.04
C THR A 112 -9.62 -18.21 -17.16
N GLN A 113 -9.81 -16.90 -17.31
CA GLN A 113 -10.88 -16.19 -16.63
C GLN A 113 -12.22 -16.62 -17.23
N LEU A 114 -13.22 -16.88 -16.38
CA LEU A 114 -14.60 -17.19 -16.80
C LEU A 114 -15.13 -16.12 -17.75
N THR A 115 -15.67 -16.53 -18.90
CA THR A 115 -16.43 -15.64 -19.78
C THR A 115 -17.89 -15.54 -19.31
N PRO A 116 -18.65 -14.52 -19.76
CA PRO A 116 -20.07 -14.42 -19.41
C PRO A 116 -20.92 -15.64 -19.80
N GLU A 117 -20.50 -16.36 -20.83
CA GLU A 117 -21.14 -17.57 -21.32
C GLU A 117 -20.90 -18.76 -20.38
N ASP A 118 -19.74 -18.82 -19.73
CA ASP A 118 -19.40 -19.83 -18.73
C ASP A 118 -20.20 -19.70 -17.42
N LEU A 119 -20.90 -18.58 -17.22
CA LEU A 119 -21.66 -18.29 -16.00
C LEU A 119 -23.11 -18.81 -16.04
N ASP A 120 -23.45 -19.68 -17.00
CA ASP A 120 -24.84 -20.13 -17.17
C ASP A 120 -25.40 -20.86 -15.95
N GLY A 121 -26.60 -20.45 -15.51
CA GLY A 121 -27.24 -20.94 -14.28
C GLY A 121 -26.73 -20.35 -12.95
N SER A 122 -25.65 -19.56 -12.94
CA SER A 122 -25.09 -18.98 -11.71
C SER A 122 -25.75 -17.65 -11.30
N ALA A 123 -25.81 -17.38 -9.98
CA ALA A 123 -26.26 -16.08 -9.46
C ALA A 123 -25.43 -14.90 -10.01
N TRP A 124 -24.17 -15.16 -10.38
CA TRP A 124 -23.27 -14.19 -10.97
C TRP A 124 -23.75 -13.71 -12.35
N LYS A 125 -24.37 -14.54 -13.19
CA LYS A 125 -24.95 -14.09 -14.48
C LYS A 125 -25.99 -12.98 -14.27
N ARG A 126 -26.82 -13.08 -13.22
CA ARG A 126 -27.82 -12.05 -12.87
C ARG A 126 -27.17 -10.74 -12.46
N ILE A 127 -26.12 -10.81 -11.65
CA ILE A 127 -25.36 -9.64 -11.16
C ILE A 127 -24.62 -8.94 -12.31
N THR A 128 -23.97 -9.70 -13.20
CA THR A 128 -23.23 -9.14 -14.36
C THR A 128 -24.18 -8.56 -15.41
N ALA A 129 -25.34 -9.21 -15.64
CA ALA A 129 -26.38 -8.68 -16.52
C ALA A 129 -26.92 -7.35 -16.00
N GLN A 130 -27.20 -7.22 -14.69
CA GLN A 130 -27.68 -5.98 -14.09
C GLN A 130 -26.66 -4.83 -14.18
N ARG A 131 -25.37 -5.12 -14.01
CA ARG A 131 -24.29 -4.11 -14.17
C ARG A 131 -24.18 -3.57 -15.61
N LYS A 132 -24.48 -4.39 -16.63
CA LYS A 132 -24.48 -3.95 -18.04
C LYS A 132 -25.57 -2.92 -18.35
N TYR A 133 -26.62 -2.84 -17.52
CA TYR A 133 -27.74 -1.92 -17.68
C TYR A 133 -27.73 -0.74 -16.69
N GLY A 134 -26.60 -0.46 -16.02
CA GLY A 134 -26.38 0.78 -15.29
C GLY A 134 -27.25 1.01 -14.04
N LYS A 135 -27.94 -0.02 -13.52
CA LYS A 135 -28.62 0.10 -12.23
C LYS A 135 -27.67 -0.28 -11.10
N SER A 136 -27.09 0.72 -10.45
CA SER A 136 -26.44 0.58 -9.16
C SER A 136 -27.49 0.46 -8.05
N TRP A 137 -27.19 -0.38 -7.06
CA TRP A 137 -27.84 -0.33 -5.75
C TRP A 137 -27.40 0.93 -5.01
#